data_AF-A0A7S2NX40-F1
#
_entry.id   AF-A0A7S2NX40-F1
#
_cell.length_a   1.000
_cell.length_b   1.000
_cell.length_c   1.000
_cell.angle_alpha   90.00
_cell.angle_beta   90.00
_cell.angle_gamma   90.00
#
_symmetry.space_group_name_H-M   'P 1'
#
loop_
_entity.id
_entity.type
_entity.pdbx_description
1 polymer ?
#
loop_
_entity_poly.entity_id
_entity_poly.type
_entity_poly.pdbx_seq_one_letter_code
_entity_poly.pdbx_strand_id
1 'polypeptide(L)'
;MHINHSHYDEFHTYRVEWEPSDELGNGGHIKWFADNELVYGIGADVLKKTSALIPNEPMYMILNTAISDSWGFPIPCPDGCSCECYECGNPDCECALPSNFCNNLPAYFEVDYVRVYQAIDDPNHVLGCSTKERPTSTFIEGHKERYKIKGRSEPLLPVKDGAGICSKDADCGGEGKGSCSDVFTCTCETNYTGPFCLAHDAFYDNPYIPETTPFEVMRMILPNPLVKVFLILAGAFVLVVWFNARNSQKSLGYTAVGEAEDVLLSDFQNSGVLPFPQLKSHP
;
A
#
# COMPACT_ATOMS: atom_id res chain seq x y z
N MET A 1 37.28 3.40 -3.37
CA MET A 1 36.64 2.54 -4.37
C MET A 1 36.51 3.24 -5.73
N HIS A 2 37.10 2.67 -6.77
CA HIS A 2 36.87 3.09 -8.17
C HIS A 2 36.05 2.00 -8.87
N ILE A 3 34.82 2.31 -9.27
CA ILE A 3 33.94 1.38 -9.98
C ILE A 3 34.39 1.33 -11.45
N ASN A 4 34.71 0.15 -11.95
CA ASN A 4 35.08 -0.10 -13.35
C ASN A 4 34.32 -1.34 -13.87
N HIS A 5 34.61 -1.79 -15.09
CA HIS A 5 33.89 -2.93 -15.69
C HIS A 5 33.99 -4.23 -14.87
N SER A 6 35.14 -4.52 -14.26
CA SER A 6 35.30 -5.77 -13.50
C SER A 6 34.48 -5.81 -12.22
N HIS A 7 33.94 -4.67 -11.78
CA HIS A 7 33.01 -4.59 -10.66
C HIS A 7 31.68 -5.31 -10.91
N TYR A 8 31.34 -5.59 -12.17
CA TYR A 8 30.11 -6.28 -12.54
C TYR A 8 30.32 -7.78 -12.83
N ASP A 9 31.58 -8.24 -12.75
CA ASP A 9 31.95 -9.63 -13.03
C ASP A 9 31.94 -10.50 -11.74
N GLU A 10 31.82 -9.88 -10.56
CA GLU A 10 31.90 -10.55 -9.26
C GLU A 10 30.80 -10.07 -8.28
N PHE A 11 30.52 -10.87 -7.26
CA PHE A 11 29.65 -10.46 -6.16
C PHE A 11 30.38 -9.53 -5.19
N HIS A 12 29.72 -8.44 -4.82
CA HIS A 12 30.23 -7.45 -3.87
C HIS A 12 29.40 -7.42 -2.59
N THR A 13 30.05 -7.15 -1.46
CA THR A 13 29.35 -7.03 -0.17
C THR A 13 29.06 -5.56 0.12
N TYR A 14 27.78 -5.19 0.06
CA TYR A 14 27.31 -3.88 0.49
C TYR A 14 26.77 -3.97 1.92
N ARG A 15 27.20 -3.03 2.76
CA ARG A 15 26.81 -3.00 4.17
C ARG A 15 26.43 -1.59 4.58
N VAL A 16 25.27 -1.48 5.22
CA VAL A 16 24.83 -0.26 5.88
C VAL A 16 24.91 -0.49 7.39
N GLU A 17 25.70 0.32 8.08
CA GLU A 17 25.64 0.43 9.54
C GLU A 17 24.71 1.59 9.86
N TRP A 18 23.60 1.29 10.53
CA TRP A 18 22.63 2.28 10.99
C TRP A 18 22.53 2.18 12.51
N GLU A 19 22.94 3.27 13.17
CA GLU A 19 22.71 3.51 14.58
C GLU A 19 21.59 4.56 14.69
N PRO A 20 20.40 4.17 15.16
CA PRO A 20 19.28 5.09 15.38
C PRO A 20 19.65 6.24 16.32
N SER A 21 18.98 7.39 16.19
CA SER A 21 18.99 8.37 17.29
C SER A 21 18.13 7.86 18.45
N ASP A 22 18.34 8.37 19.66
CA ASP A 22 17.42 8.11 20.78
C ASP A 22 16.01 8.71 20.52
N GLU A 23 15.04 8.44 21.39
CA GLU A 23 13.67 8.99 21.28
C GLU A 23 13.62 10.53 21.38
N LEU A 24 14.69 11.17 21.87
CA LEU A 24 14.84 12.62 21.93
C LEU A 24 15.55 13.18 20.68
N GLY A 25 15.93 12.33 19.72
CA GLY A 25 16.61 12.71 18.49
C GLY A 25 18.11 12.96 18.66
N ASN A 26 18.74 12.49 19.75
CA ASN A 26 20.16 12.66 19.98
C ASN A 26 20.97 11.48 19.46
N GLY A 27 22.17 11.78 18.94
CA GLY A 27 23.12 10.76 18.51
C GLY A 27 22.67 10.01 17.27
N GLY A 28 23.30 8.86 17.05
CA GLY A 28 23.09 8.05 15.84
C GLY A 28 24.05 8.40 14.70
N HIS A 29 24.11 7.49 13.74
CA HIS A 29 24.85 7.64 12.49
C HIS A 29 24.36 6.65 11.44
N ILE A 30 24.64 6.95 10.17
CA ILE A 30 24.50 6.00 9.06
C ILE A 30 25.83 5.96 8.31
N LYS A 31 26.37 4.77 8.09
CA LYS A 31 27.59 4.55 7.30
C LYS A 31 27.35 3.49 6.24
N TRP A 32 27.88 3.75 5.06
CA TRP A 32 27.82 2.85 3.91
C TRP A 32 29.20 2.31 3.62
N PHE A 33 29.26 0.99 3.43
CA PHE A 33 30.45 0.26 3.09
C PHE A 33 30.24 -0.54 1.82
N ALA A 34 31.30 -0.66 1.05
CA ALA A 34 31.42 -1.59 -0.06
C ALA A 34 32.70 -2.40 0.16
N ASP A 35 32.59 -3.72 0.17
CA ASP A 35 33.71 -4.65 0.38
C ASP A 35 34.55 -4.32 1.63
N ASN A 36 33.85 -4.01 2.73
CA ASN A 36 34.41 -3.58 4.02
C ASN A 36 35.16 -2.24 4.01
N GLU A 37 35.21 -1.52 2.89
CA GLU A 37 35.72 -0.15 2.84
C GLU A 37 34.61 0.86 3.13
N LEU A 38 34.87 1.84 4.00
CA LEU A 38 33.96 2.94 4.24
C LEU A 38 33.86 3.81 2.99
N VAL A 39 32.66 3.92 2.42
CA VAL A 39 32.38 4.77 1.26
C VAL A 39 31.95 6.15 1.71
N TYR A 40 30.99 6.20 2.64
CA TYR A 40 30.40 7.44 3.12
C TYR A 40 29.79 7.26 4.51
N GLY A 41 29.67 8.35 5.26
CA GLY A 41 29.01 8.32 6.57
C GLY A 41 28.46 9.68 6.97
N ILE A 42 27.30 9.65 7.63
CA ILE A 42 26.63 10.82 8.19
C ILE A 42 26.45 10.58 9.70
N GLY A 43 26.99 11.47 10.51
CA GLY A 43 26.75 11.51 11.96
C GLY A 43 25.68 12.52 12.34
N ALA A 44 25.05 12.36 13.49
CA ALA A 44 24.05 13.33 13.97
C ALA A 44 24.61 14.74 14.21
N ASP A 45 25.91 14.88 14.44
CA ASP A 45 26.58 16.15 14.65
C ASP A 45 26.47 17.10 13.44
N VAL A 46 26.50 16.58 12.22
CA VAL A 46 26.36 17.39 11.00
C VAL A 46 24.92 17.84 10.74
N LEU A 47 23.93 17.12 11.29
CA LEU A 47 22.50 17.41 11.12
C LEU A 47 21.96 18.47 12.09
N LYS A 48 22.72 18.82 13.14
CA LYS A 48 22.33 19.82 14.16
C LYS A 48 21.89 21.17 13.58
N LYS A 49 22.40 21.55 12.40
CA LYS A 49 22.08 22.82 11.75
C LYS A 49 20.72 22.83 11.04
N THR A 50 20.18 21.67 10.69
CA THR A 50 18.95 21.54 9.89
C THR A 50 17.75 21.08 10.71
N SER A 51 17.93 20.86 12.02
CA SER A 51 16.95 20.19 12.89
C SER A 51 16.54 18.79 12.40
N ALA A 52 17.32 18.20 11.48
CA ALA A 52 17.15 16.82 11.07
C ALA A 52 17.80 15.89 12.12
N LEU A 53 17.30 14.66 12.19
CA LEU A 53 17.84 13.60 13.02
C LEU A 53 18.21 12.38 12.17
N ILE A 54 19.07 11.52 12.70
CA ILE A 54 19.27 10.19 12.15
C ILE A 54 18.00 9.39 12.44
N PRO A 55 17.32 8.80 11.43
CA PRO A 55 16.06 8.11 11.63
C PRO A 55 16.11 7.12 12.78
N ASN A 56 15.08 7.14 13.64
CA ASN A 56 14.88 6.21 14.75
C ASN A 56 13.61 5.37 14.62
N GLU A 57 12.95 5.45 13.46
CA GLU A 57 11.75 4.68 13.16
C GLU A 57 12.09 3.39 12.43
N PRO A 58 11.32 2.30 12.62
CA PRO A 58 11.50 1.08 11.84
C PRO A 58 11.46 1.36 10.33
N MET A 59 12.44 0.82 9.60
CA MET A 59 12.53 0.94 8.15
C MET A 59 12.44 -0.43 7.48
N TYR A 60 12.19 -0.43 6.18
CA TYR A 60 12.21 -1.61 5.34
C TYR A 60 13.30 -1.46 4.26
N MET A 61 13.81 -2.58 3.77
CA MET A 61 14.78 -2.62 2.68
C MET A 61 14.07 -2.84 1.35
N ILE A 62 14.47 -2.09 0.32
CA ILE A 62 14.06 -2.30 -1.06
C ILE A 62 15.30 -2.61 -1.87
N LEU A 63 15.26 -3.70 -2.62
CA LEU A 63 16.25 -4.05 -3.64
C LEU A 63 15.50 -4.09 -4.96
N ASN A 64 15.87 -3.22 -5.90
CA ASN A 64 15.21 -3.14 -7.19
C ASN A 64 16.19 -2.73 -8.30
N THR A 65 15.85 -3.10 -9.53
CA THR A 65 16.42 -2.54 -10.75
C THR A 65 15.40 -1.59 -11.36
N ALA A 66 15.79 -0.34 -11.61
CA ALA A 66 14.93 0.66 -12.25
C ALA A 66 15.62 1.23 -13.49
N ILE A 67 14.81 1.58 -14.49
CA ILE A 67 15.23 2.27 -15.70
C ILE A 67 14.34 3.52 -15.80
N SER A 68 14.96 4.68 -16.01
CA SER A 68 14.24 5.94 -16.22
C SER A 68 14.99 6.79 -17.25
N ASP A 69 14.24 7.37 -18.17
CA ASP A 69 14.71 8.37 -19.13
C ASP A 69 15.20 9.68 -18.47
N SER A 70 14.81 9.95 -17.24
CA SER A 70 15.30 11.09 -16.47
C SER A 70 16.71 10.91 -15.91
N TRP A 71 17.27 9.70 -15.92
CA TRP A 71 18.56 9.40 -15.31
C TRP A 71 19.40 8.42 -16.16
N GLY A 72 20.52 8.91 -16.70
CA GLY A 72 21.45 8.13 -17.50
C GLY A 72 21.16 8.10 -19.00
N PHE A 73 20.07 8.73 -19.46
CA PHE A 73 19.71 8.86 -20.87
C PHE A 73 20.27 10.17 -21.47
N PRO A 74 20.43 10.26 -22.80
CA PRO A 74 20.97 11.43 -23.45
C PRO A 74 20.13 12.70 -23.16
N ILE A 75 20.75 13.68 -22.51
CA ILE A 75 20.18 15.01 -22.27
C ILE A 75 21.24 16.04 -22.68
N PRO A 76 21.01 16.88 -23.73
CA PRO A 76 19.80 16.98 -24.54
C PRO A 76 19.58 15.80 -25.50
N CYS A 77 18.38 15.71 -26.07
CA CYS A 77 18.04 14.72 -27.09
C CYS A 77 19.02 14.80 -28.29
N PRO A 78 19.54 13.67 -28.81
CA PRO A 78 20.48 13.68 -29.93
C PRO A 78 19.87 14.27 -31.21
N ASP A 79 20.71 14.94 -32.01
CA ASP A 79 20.29 15.55 -33.27
C ASP A 79 19.65 14.52 -34.22
N GLY A 80 18.46 14.84 -34.73
CA GLY A 80 17.71 13.95 -35.63
C GLY A 80 16.89 12.86 -34.93
N CYS A 81 16.88 12.82 -33.60
CA CYS A 81 16.05 11.94 -32.80
C CYS A 81 14.83 12.69 -32.22
N SER A 82 13.67 12.03 -32.09
CA SER A 82 12.49 12.64 -31.44
C SER A 82 12.52 12.53 -29.91
N CYS A 83 13.17 11.49 -29.38
CA CYS A 83 13.16 11.12 -27.96
C CYS A 83 11.76 10.97 -27.35
N GLU A 84 10.75 10.63 -28.16
CA GLU A 84 9.40 10.35 -27.69
C GLU A 84 9.19 8.85 -27.35
N CYS A 85 10.12 8.00 -27.75
CA CYS A 85 10.09 6.56 -27.56
C CYS A 85 11.48 6.00 -27.24
N TYR A 86 11.49 4.87 -26.51
CA TYR A 86 12.71 4.20 -26.04
C TYR A 86 12.56 2.69 -26.29
N GLU A 87 13.04 2.23 -27.44
CA GLU A 87 12.84 0.85 -27.88
C GLU A 87 14.07 0.33 -28.62
N CYS A 88 14.56 -0.84 -28.20
CA CYS A 88 15.65 -1.53 -28.88
C CYS A 88 15.18 -2.16 -30.19
N GLY A 89 15.96 -2.02 -31.27
CA GLY A 89 15.64 -2.58 -32.59
C GLY A 89 14.77 -1.70 -33.47
N ASN A 90 14.32 -0.54 -32.96
CA ASN A 90 13.66 0.51 -33.74
C ASN A 90 14.59 1.73 -33.84
N PRO A 91 15.21 2.02 -35.01
CA PRO A 91 16.18 3.10 -35.14
C PRO A 91 15.67 4.50 -34.71
N ASP A 92 14.37 4.77 -34.91
CA ASP A 92 13.76 6.06 -34.57
C ASP A 92 13.58 6.26 -33.05
N CYS A 93 13.62 5.16 -32.28
CA CYS A 93 13.50 5.15 -30.81
C CYS A 93 14.84 4.81 -30.12
N GLU A 94 15.65 3.96 -30.74
CA GLU A 94 16.95 3.54 -30.21
C GLU A 94 17.95 4.70 -30.18
N CYS A 95 17.79 5.69 -31.07
CA CYS A 95 18.57 6.93 -31.02
C CYS A 95 18.42 7.70 -29.69
N ALA A 96 17.35 7.47 -28.93
CA ALA A 96 17.10 8.10 -27.64
C ALA A 96 17.66 7.29 -26.46
N LEU A 97 18.18 6.09 -26.70
CA LEU A 97 18.79 5.24 -25.69
C LEU A 97 20.28 5.58 -25.51
N PRO A 98 20.85 5.34 -24.31
CA PRO A 98 22.29 5.41 -24.12
C PRO A 98 23.04 4.47 -25.07
N SER A 99 24.25 4.85 -25.48
CA SER A 99 25.09 3.99 -26.31
C SER A 99 25.29 2.61 -25.69
N ASN A 100 25.15 1.55 -26.49
CA ASN A 100 25.23 0.14 -26.09
C ASN A 100 24.16 -0.34 -25.09
N PHE A 101 23.13 0.46 -24.78
CA PHE A 101 22.08 0.05 -23.84
C PHE A 101 21.43 -1.28 -24.24
N CYS A 102 21.04 -1.43 -25.51
CA CYS A 102 20.37 -2.62 -26.01
C CYS A 102 21.24 -3.88 -25.97
N ASN A 103 22.56 -3.74 -26.10
CA ASN A 103 23.50 -4.86 -26.00
C ASN A 103 23.61 -5.41 -24.56
N ASN A 104 23.21 -4.62 -23.57
CA ASN A 104 23.23 -5.02 -22.16
C ASN A 104 21.92 -5.71 -21.72
N LEU A 105 20.95 -5.90 -22.62
CA LEU A 105 19.68 -6.54 -22.31
C LEU A 105 19.61 -7.98 -22.87
N PRO A 106 19.03 -8.94 -22.13
CA PRO A 106 18.50 -8.82 -20.77
C PRO A 106 19.62 -8.64 -19.72
N ALA A 107 19.34 -7.83 -18.70
CA ALA A 107 20.23 -7.61 -17.55
C ALA A 107 19.61 -8.26 -16.30
N TYR A 108 20.47 -8.77 -15.42
CA TYR A 108 20.07 -9.44 -14.19
C TYR A 108 20.72 -8.74 -13.00
N PHE A 109 19.95 -8.60 -11.91
CA PHE A 109 20.48 -8.16 -10.61
C PHE A 109 20.34 -9.32 -9.63
N GLU A 110 21.45 -9.98 -9.39
CA GLU A 110 21.52 -11.17 -8.57
C GLU A 110 21.91 -10.81 -7.14
N VAL A 111 21.21 -11.40 -6.18
CA VAL A 111 21.44 -11.21 -4.74
C VAL A 111 21.65 -12.59 -4.13
N ASP A 112 22.87 -12.86 -3.69
CA ASP A 112 23.22 -14.14 -3.05
C ASP A 112 22.59 -14.25 -1.65
N TYR A 113 22.74 -13.22 -0.83
CA TYR A 113 22.14 -13.18 0.51
C TYR A 113 21.85 -11.77 1.01
N VAL A 114 20.96 -11.70 1.98
CA VAL A 114 20.75 -10.52 2.83
C VAL A 114 20.90 -10.96 4.28
N ARG A 115 21.66 -10.19 5.07
CA ARG A 115 21.82 -10.41 6.51
C ARG A 115 21.51 -9.12 7.25
N VAL A 116 20.68 -9.23 8.29
CA VAL A 116 20.30 -8.12 9.16
C VAL A 116 20.83 -8.43 10.55
N TYR A 117 21.57 -7.50 11.13
CA TYR A 117 22.21 -7.64 12.43
C TYR A 117 21.62 -6.63 13.41
N GLN A 118 21.46 -7.06 14.66
CA GLN A 118 21.07 -6.19 15.78
C GLN A 118 21.96 -6.48 16.99
N ALA A 119 22.21 -5.45 17.80
CA ALA A 119 22.88 -5.59 19.07
C ALA A 119 21.86 -6.11 20.10
N ILE A 120 22.19 -7.22 20.78
CA ILE A 120 21.23 -7.99 21.61
C ILE A 120 20.81 -7.23 22.89
N ASP A 121 21.59 -6.24 23.32
CA ASP A 121 21.36 -5.48 24.55
C ASP A 121 21.31 -3.96 24.32
N ASP A 122 21.05 -3.52 23.09
CA ASP A 122 20.90 -2.10 22.79
C ASP A 122 19.42 -1.69 22.75
N PRO A 123 18.95 -0.82 23.65
CA PRO A 123 17.55 -0.41 23.69
C PRO A 123 17.11 0.40 22.46
N ASN A 124 18.05 0.97 21.69
CA ASN A 124 17.74 1.67 20.45
C ASN A 124 17.52 0.70 19.28
N HIS A 125 17.97 -0.56 19.40
CA HIS A 125 17.88 -1.56 18.34
C HIS A 125 16.62 -2.40 18.51
N VAL A 126 15.47 -1.83 18.17
CA VAL A 126 14.17 -2.50 18.28
C VAL A 126 13.88 -3.32 17.03
N LEU A 127 13.50 -4.59 17.20
CA LEU A 127 13.08 -5.47 16.10
C LEU A 127 11.58 -5.28 15.78
N GLY A 128 11.26 -5.33 14.49
CA GLY A 128 9.88 -5.33 13.99
C GLY A 128 9.39 -3.96 13.50
N CYS A 129 8.36 -3.99 12.65
CA CYS A 129 7.85 -2.79 11.96
C CYS A 129 6.79 -2.01 12.76
N SER A 130 6.35 -2.54 13.91
CA SER A 130 5.29 -1.96 14.73
C SER A 130 5.66 -2.08 16.20
N THR A 131 6.52 -1.18 16.65
CA THR A 131 6.97 -1.12 18.04
C THR A 131 5.92 -0.42 18.91
N LYS A 132 6.13 -0.44 20.23
CA LYS A 132 5.26 0.27 21.17
C LYS A 132 5.31 1.79 20.96
N GLU A 133 6.49 2.33 20.70
CA GLU A 133 6.75 3.75 20.48
C GLU A 133 6.30 4.19 19.07
N ARG A 134 6.23 3.26 18.11
CA ARG A 134 5.79 3.47 16.72
C ARG A 134 4.81 2.35 16.30
N PRO A 135 3.53 2.41 16.72
CA PRO A 135 2.54 1.35 16.48
C PRO A 135 1.98 1.38 15.05
N THR A 136 2.85 1.15 14.08
CA THR A 136 2.55 1.25 12.63
C THR A 136 1.39 0.37 12.21
N SER A 137 1.29 -0.86 12.75
CA SER A 137 0.22 -1.79 12.42
C SER A 137 -1.16 -1.23 12.82
N THR A 138 -1.28 -0.75 14.06
CA THR A 138 -2.49 -0.09 14.58
C THR A 138 -2.81 1.17 13.79
N PHE A 139 -1.80 1.95 13.41
CA PHE A 139 -1.99 3.14 12.58
C PHE A 139 -2.57 2.78 11.20
N ILE A 140 -2.03 1.76 10.53
CA ILE A 140 -2.55 1.28 9.24
C ILE A 140 -3.98 0.74 9.39
N GLU A 141 -4.28 0.01 10.46
CA GLU A 141 -5.62 -0.51 10.73
C GLU A 141 -6.66 0.62 10.91
N GLY A 142 -6.29 1.69 11.62
CA GLY A 142 -7.15 2.87 11.77
C GLY A 142 -7.28 3.73 10.50
N HIS A 143 -6.39 3.54 9.51
CA HIS A 143 -6.29 4.37 8.31
C HIS A 143 -6.28 3.55 7.01
N LYS A 144 -6.95 2.39 6.98
CA LYS A 144 -6.89 1.43 5.86
C LYS A 144 -7.06 2.07 4.48
N GLU A 145 -7.99 3.01 4.34
CA GLU A 145 -8.27 3.67 3.05
C GLU A 145 -7.07 4.42 2.46
N ARG A 146 -6.09 4.86 3.27
CA ARG A 146 -4.85 5.49 2.77
C ARG A 146 -3.88 4.48 2.15
N TYR A 147 -4.01 3.22 2.53
CA TYR A 147 -3.13 2.13 2.12
C TYR A 147 -3.82 1.15 1.17
N LYS A 148 -5.09 1.41 0.81
CA LYS A 148 -5.84 0.60 -0.14
C LYS A 148 -5.67 1.15 -1.55
N ILE A 149 -5.31 0.26 -2.47
CA ILE A 149 -5.42 0.53 -3.90
C ILE A 149 -6.90 0.47 -4.29
N LYS A 150 -7.35 1.38 -5.17
CA LYS A 150 -8.74 1.42 -5.65
C LYS A 150 -9.16 0.04 -6.19
N GLY A 151 -10.28 -0.48 -5.69
CA GLY A 151 -10.82 -1.79 -6.06
C GLY A 151 -10.35 -2.97 -5.19
N ARG A 152 -9.46 -2.75 -4.22
CA ARG A 152 -9.08 -3.75 -3.22
C ARG A 152 -9.91 -3.58 -1.94
N SER A 153 -10.25 -4.69 -1.28
CA SER A 153 -10.87 -4.67 0.05
C SER A 153 -9.85 -4.43 1.17
N GLU A 154 -8.62 -4.94 1.01
CA GLU A 154 -7.54 -4.87 2.00
C GLU A 154 -6.35 -4.03 1.52
N PRO A 155 -5.62 -3.36 2.43
CA PRO A 155 -4.48 -2.50 2.11
C PRO A 155 -3.22 -3.28 1.72
N LEU A 156 -2.97 -4.44 2.33
CA LEU A 156 -1.77 -5.25 2.11
C LEU A 156 -2.17 -6.66 1.71
N LEU A 157 -1.52 -7.19 0.67
CA LEU A 157 -1.62 -8.60 0.31
C LEU A 157 -0.52 -9.37 1.03
N PRO A 158 -0.77 -10.64 1.41
CA PRO A 158 0.30 -11.49 1.89
C PRO A 158 1.36 -11.66 0.80
N VAL A 159 2.61 -11.81 1.23
CA VAL A 159 3.68 -12.26 0.34
C VAL A 159 3.26 -13.61 -0.24
N LYS A 160 3.29 -13.73 -1.56
CA LYS A 160 2.94 -14.99 -2.21
C LYS A 160 4.11 -15.96 -2.06
N ASP A 161 3.79 -17.10 -1.46
CA ASP A 161 4.68 -18.24 -1.37
C ASP A 161 4.21 -19.29 -2.41
N GLY A 162 5.00 -19.49 -3.46
CA GLY A 162 4.59 -20.24 -4.65
C GLY A 162 3.55 -19.52 -5.52
N ALA A 163 2.67 -20.30 -6.14
CA ALA A 163 1.62 -19.87 -7.08
C ALA A 163 2.10 -19.33 -8.45
N GLY A 164 3.38 -19.49 -8.79
CA GLY A 164 3.87 -19.32 -10.16
C GLY A 164 3.32 -20.40 -11.09
N ILE A 165 3.08 -20.06 -12.36
CA ILE A 165 2.53 -21.01 -13.34
C ILE A 165 3.59 -22.03 -13.71
N CYS A 166 3.26 -23.32 -13.63
CA CYS A 166 4.20 -24.42 -13.90
C CYS A 166 3.57 -25.51 -14.76
N SER A 167 4.41 -26.30 -15.43
CA SER A 167 4.02 -27.52 -16.16
C SER A 167 4.60 -28.78 -15.53
N LYS A 168 5.72 -28.67 -14.82
CA LYS A 168 6.45 -29.77 -14.17
C LYS A 168 7.13 -29.28 -12.90
N ASP A 169 7.46 -30.20 -11.99
CA ASP A 169 8.11 -29.87 -10.71
C ASP A 169 9.42 -29.09 -10.88
N ALA A 170 10.15 -29.35 -11.97
CA ALA A 170 11.39 -28.63 -12.29
C ALA A 170 11.18 -27.11 -12.50
N ASP A 171 9.97 -26.68 -12.86
CA ASP A 171 9.64 -25.25 -12.99
C ASP A 171 9.48 -24.57 -11.61
N CYS A 172 9.32 -25.38 -10.55
CA CYS A 172 9.15 -24.97 -9.15
C CYS A 172 10.40 -25.28 -8.31
N GLY A 173 11.58 -25.30 -8.94
CA GLY A 173 12.85 -25.63 -8.28
C GLY A 173 13.15 -27.13 -8.16
N GLY A 174 12.19 -28.00 -8.46
CA GLY A 174 12.38 -29.45 -8.49
C GLY A 174 12.49 -30.10 -7.10
N GLU A 175 13.03 -31.32 -7.09
CA GLU A 175 13.07 -32.19 -5.91
C GLU A 175 13.76 -31.49 -4.72
N GLY A 176 12.98 -31.29 -3.64
CA GLY A 176 13.45 -30.66 -2.40
C GLY A 176 13.25 -29.15 -2.29
N LYS A 177 12.73 -28.47 -3.33
CA LYS A 177 12.41 -27.03 -3.28
C LYS A 177 10.93 -26.72 -3.46
N GLY A 178 10.29 -27.42 -4.39
CA GLY A 178 8.88 -27.21 -4.69
C GLY A 178 8.37 -28.17 -5.73
N SER A 179 7.06 -28.27 -5.83
CA SER A 179 6.37 -29.14 -6.78
C SER A 179 5.29 -28.40 -7.56
N CYS A 180 4.98 -28.89 -8.75
CA CYS A 180 3.92 -28.34 -9.58
C CYS A 180 2.60 -29.04 -9.24
N SER A 181 1.65 -28.29 -8.70
CA SER A 181 0.34 -28.84 -8.33
C SER A 181 -0.53 -29.17 -9.56
N ASP A 182 -1.58 -29.96 -9.34
CA ASP A 182 -2.57 -30.35 -10.37
C ASP A 182 -3.30 -29.16 -11.03
N VAL A 183 -3.25 -27.98 -10.40
CA VAL A 183 -3.83 -26.74 -10.93
C VAL A 183 -2.80 -25.87 -11.66
N PHE A 184 -1.65 -26.45 -12.04
CA PHE A 184 -0.57 -25.80 -12.78
C PHE A 184 0.07 -24.63 -12.05
N THR A 185 0.15 -24.72 -10.72
CA THR A 185 0.83 -23.71 -9.89
C THR A 185 1.84 -24.31 -8.93
N CYS A 186 2.95 -23.61 -8.69
CA CYS A 186 3.99 -24.06 -7.77
C CYS A 186 3.54 -24.05 -6.30
N THR A 187 3.95 -25.07 -5.57
CA THR A 187 3.84 -25.18 -4.11
C THR A 187 5.24 -25.36 -3.54
N CYS A 188 5.66 -24.48 -2.64
CA CYS A 188 7.02 -24.49 -2.09
C CYS A 188 7.15 -25.44 -0.91
N GLU A 189 8.31 -26.09 -0.81
CA GLU A 189 8.73 -26.86 0.35
C GLU A 189 9.22 -25.94 1.48
N THR A 190 9.37 -26.50 2.68
CA THR A 190 9.86 -25.73 3.83
C THR A 190 11.24 -25.11 3.55
N ASN A 191 11.43 -23.85 3.95
CA ASN A 191 12.64 -23.03 3.69
C ASN A 191 12.81 -22.52 2.26
N TYR A 192 11.80 -22.63 1.40
CA TYR A 192 11.81 -22.03 0.07
C TYR A 192 10.62 -21.11 -0.11
N THR A 193 10.80 -20.09 -0.94
CA THR A 193 9.76 -19.11 -1.22
C THR A 193 9.86 -18.48 -2.60
N GLY A 194 8.96 -17.54 -2.87
CA GLY A 194 8.76 -16.88 -4.15
C GLY A 194 7.85 -17.67 -5.08
N PRO A 195 7.49 -17.10 -6.24
CA PRO A 195 6.48 -17.70 -7.13
C PRO A 195 6.86 -19.08 -7.64
N PHE A 196 8.15 -19.35 -7.80
CA PHE A 196 8.70 -20.59 -8.36
C PHE A 196 9.57 -21.37 -7.35
N CYS A 197 9.53 -21.03 -6.06
CA CYS A 197 10.25 -21.73 -5.00
C CYS A 197 11.78 -21.79 -5.20
N LEU A 198 12.34 -20.79 -5.89
CA LEU A 198 13.77 -20.73 -6.20
C LEU A 198 14.58 -20.02 -5.12
N ALA A 199 13.93 -19.18 -4.30
CA ALA A 199 14.57 -18.44 -3.23
C ALA A 199 14.46 -19.20 -1.89
N HIS A 200 15.43 -19.03 -1.01
CA HIS A 200 15.30 -19.49 0.37
C HIS A 200 14.32 -18.58 1.13
N ASP A 201 13.51 -19.19 2.00
CA ASP A 201 12.71 -18.45 2.97
C ASP A 201 13.63 -17.84 4.05
N ALA A 202 13.18 -16.73 4.63
CA ALA A 202 13.92 -16.07 5.69
C ALA A 202 13.94 -16.91 6.97
N PHE A 203 15.09 -16.96 7.65
CA PHE A 203 15.20 -17.52 8.99
C PHE A 203 15.58 -16.42 9.98
N TYR A 204 15.15 -16.59 11.23
CA TYR A 204 15.42 -15.66 12.33
C TYR A 204 16.10 -16.41 13.46
N ASP A 205 17.29 -15.97 13.86
CA ASP A 205 17.98 -16.55 15.02
C ASP A 205 17.17 -16.33 16.31
N ASN A 206 16.54 -15.15 16.42
CA ASN A 206 15.61 -14.79 17.48
C ASN A 206 14.28 -14.35 16.86
N PRO A 207 13.19 -15.12 17.03
CA PRO A 207 11.92 -14.79 16.41
C PRO A 207 11.32 -13.51 17.04
N TYR A 208 10.89 -12.58 16.18
CA TYR A 208 10.12 -11.42 16.60
C TYR A 208 8.74 -11.86 17.09
N ILE A 209 8.38 -11.48 18.32
CA ILE A 209 7.04 -11.67 18.86
C ILE A 209 6.32 -10.32 18.80
N PRO A 210 5.34 -10.13 17.90
CA PRO A 210 4.64 -8.86 17.80
C PRO A 210 3.89 -8.55 19.09
N GLU A 211 4.15 -7.37 19.67
CA GLU A 211 3.32 -6.83 20.73
C GLU A 211 1.97 -6.43 20.13
N THR A 212 0.96 -7.30 20.29
CA THR A 212 -0.41 -6.99 19.88
C THR A 212 -1.08 -6.18 20.99
N THR A 213 -1.06 -4.86 20.88
CA THR A 213 -2.01 -4.04 21.62
C THR A 213 -3.32 -4.02 20.84
N PRO A 214 -4.42 -4.62 21.34
CA PRO A 214 -5.70 -4.57 20.66
C PRO A 214 -6.10 -3.11 20.42
N PHE A 215 -6.76 -2.83 19.29
CA PHE A 215 -7.36 -1.53 19.06
C PHE A 215 -8.44 -1.29 20.12
N GLU A 216 -8.07 -0.62 21.22
CA GLU A 216 -9.04 -0.12 22.19
C GLU A 216 -9.78 1.04 21.55
N VAL A 217 -10.90 0.74 20.88
CA VAL A 217 -11.90 1.75 20.57
C VAL A 217 -12.23 2.40 21.91
N MET A 218 -11.90 3.69 22.07
CA MET A 218 -12.34 4.46 23.22
C MET A 218 -13.86 4.42 23.21
N ARG A 219 -14.45 3.46 23.93
CA ARG A 219 -15.89 3.38 24.11
C ARG A 219 -16.23 4.67 24.83
N MET A 220 -16.95 5.57 24.16
CA MET A 220 -17.52 6.73 24.82
C MET A 220 -18.49 6.20 25.87
N ILE A 221 -18.03 6.07 27.13
CA ILE A 221 -18.87 5.66 28.25
C ILE A 221 -19.75 6.87 28.57
N LEU A 222 -20.93 6.93 27.95
CA LEU A 222 -21.95 7.89 28.33
C LEU A 222 -22.37 7.60 29.78
N PRO A 223 -22.20 8.54 30.73
CA PRO A 223 -22.66 8.32 32.09
C PRO A 223 -24.17 8.03 32.10
N ASN A 224 -24.58 7.05 32.90
CA ASN A 224 -25.97 6.61 33.06
C ASN A 224 -27.04 7.72 33.09
N PRO A 225 -26.86 8.89 33.74
CA PRO A 225 -27.83 9.98 33.66
C PRO A 225 -28.03 10.52 32.24
N LEU A 226 -26.98 10.66 31.43
CA LEU A 226 -27.09 11.16 30.06
C LEU A 226 -27.83 10.16 29.16
N VAL A 227 -27.58 8.87 29.32
CA VAL A 227 -28.31 7.81 28.59
C VAL A 227 -29.81 7.87 28.90
N LYS A 228 -30.18 8.05 30.18
CA LYS A 228 -31.58 8.18 30.60
C LYS A 228 -32.23 9.42 30.00
N VAL A 229 -31.54 10.56 30.01
CA VAL A 229 -32.04 11.80 29.39
C VAL A 229 -32.26 11.61 27.89
N PHE A 230 -31.32 10.96 27.19
CA PHE A 230 -31.46 10.68 25.76
C PHE A 230 -32.66 9.79 25.45
N LEU A 231 -32.88 8.73 26.24
CA LEU A 231 -34.03 7.84 26.09
C LEU A 231 -35.36 8.56 26.36
N ILE A 232 -35.41 9.44 27.37
CA ILE A 232 -36.61 10.24 27.67
C ILE A 232 -36.91 11.20 26.52
N LEU A 233 -35.91 11.90 26.01
CA LEU A 233 -36.08 12.84 24.89
C LEU A 233 -36.51 12.12 23.61
N ALA A 234 -35.91 10.96 23.31
CA ALA A 234 -36.30 10.14 22.17
C ALA A 234 -37.75 9.63 22.31
N GLY A 235 -38.12 9.15 23.49
CA GLY A 235 -39.50 8.73 23.78
C GLY A 235 -40.50 9.87 23.67
N ALA A 236 -40.17 11.05 24.19
CA ALA A 236 -40.99 12.25 24.06
C ALA A 236 -41.14 12.69 22.60
N PHE A 237 -40.05 12.66 21.82
CA PHE A 237 -40.08 12.96 20.40
C PHE A 237 -41.00 11.99 19.63
N VAL A 238 -40.88 10.69 19.87
CA VAL A 238 -41.76 9.68 19.26
C VAL A 238 -43.21 9.90 19.66
N LEU A 239 -43.49 10.23 20.93
CA LEU A 239 -44.84 10.53 21.40
C LEU A 239 -45.42 11.78 20.75
N VAL A 240 -44.63 12.85 20.59
CA VAL A 240 -45.05 14.08 19.92
C VAL A 240 -45.34 13.83 18.44
N VAL A 241 -44.45 13.10 17.75
CA VAL A 241 -44.66 12.69 16.35
C VAL A 241 -45.93 11.85 16.22
N TRP A 242 -46.14 10.88 17.13
CA TRP A 242 -47.33 10.05 17.14
C TRP A 242 -48.61 10.85 17.41
N PHE A 243 -48.58 11.79 18.36
CA PHE A 243 -49.73 12.65 18.66
C PHE A 243 -50.06 13.58 17.50
N ASN A 244 -49.05 14.17 16.87
CA ASN A 244 -49.23 15.02 15.68
C ASN A 244 -49.75 14.23 14.48
N ALA A 245 -49.23 13.03 14.23
CA ALA A 245 -49.75 12.13 13.19
C ALA A 245 -51.22 11.76 13.45
N ARG A 246 -51.57 11.44 14.71
CA ARG A 246 -52.93 11.09 15.10
C ARG A 246 -53.89 12.28 15.03
N ASN A 247 -53.46 13.48 15.38
CA ASN A 247 -54.26 14.69 15.25
C ASN A 247 -54.46 15.10 13.79
N SER A 248 -53.45 14.93 12.93
CA SER A 248 -53.59 15.15 11.49
C SER A 248 -54.59 14.18 10.85
N GLN A 249 -54.73 12.95 11.35
CA GLN A 249 -55.79 12.04 10.89
C GLN A 249 -57.19 12.47 11.34
N LYS A 250 -57.33 13.13 12.48
CA LYS A 250 -58.63 13.61 12.97
C LYS A 250 -59.17 14.81 12.18
N SER A 251 -58.31 15.64 11.57
CA SER A 251 -58.76 16.79 10.77
C SER A 251 -59.24 16.43 9.36
N LEU A 252 -59.04 15.20 8.88
CA LEU A 252 -59.57 14.71 7.59
C LEU A 252 -60.98 14.08 7.69
N GLY A 253 -61.59 14.06 8.88
CA GLY A 253 -62.91 13.49 9.11
C GLY A 253 -64.03 14.53 9.20
N TYR A 254 -64.67 14.82 8.06
CA TYR A 254 -66.02 15.40 7.87
C TYR A 254 -66.23 16.93 7.99
N THR A 255 -66.54 17.55 6.85
CA THR A 255 -67.90 18.00 6.54
C THR A 255 -68.18 17.86 5.04
N ALA A 256 -69.29 17.21 4.72
CA ALA A 256 -69.87 17.15 3.38
C ALA A 256 -71.09 18.08 3.34
N VAL A 257 -71.20 18.87 2.27
CA VAL A 257 -72.40 19.56 1.77
C VAL A 257 -72.13 19.65 0.27
N GLY A 258 -72.97 19.25 -0.69
CA GLY A 258 -74.37 18.86 -0.79
C GLY A 258 -74.68 19.03 -2.30
N GLU A 259 -75.44 18.12 -2.90
CA GLU A 259 -75.68 18.01 -4.34
C GLU A 259 -76.06 19.32 -5.05
N ALA A 260 -75.46 19.53 -6.24
CA ALA A 260 -76.13 20.17 -7.37
C ALA A 260 -75.87 19.30 -8.60
N GLU A 261 -76.95 18.72 -9.12
CA GLU A 261 -77.04 17.84 -10.27
C GLU A 261 -76.86 18.62 -11.59
N ASP A 262 -76.09 18.02 -12.50
CA ASP A 262 -76.06 18.14 -13.97
C ASP A 262 -76.26 19.49 -14.68
N VAL A 263 -75.18 20.00 -15.29
CA VAL A 263 -75.24 20.67 -16.60
C VAL A 263 -74.07 20.22 -17.49
N LEU A 264 -74.42 19.33 -18.42
CA LEU A 264 -73.99 19.23 -19.82
C LEU A 264 -72.53 18.90 -20.20
N LEU A 265 -72.47 17.76 -20.92
CA LEU A 265 -71.87 17.56 -22.24
C LEU A 265 -70.35 17.50 -22.36
N SER A 266 -69.90 16.25 -22.60
CA SER A 266 -69.10 15.85 -23.75
C SER A 266 -68.32 16.96 -24.45
N ASP A 267 -66.99 16.88 -24.36
CA ASP A 267 -66.17 17.03 -25.56
C ASP A 267 -64.78 16.37 -25.35
N PHE A 268 -64.53 15.43 -26.27
CA PHE A 268 -63.24 15.08 -26.88
C PHE A 268 -62.13 14.41 -26.06
N GLN A 269 -62.02 13.10 -26.34
CA GLN A 269 -60.76 12.37 -26.46
C GLN A 269 -59.69 13.10 -27.30
N ASN A 270 -58.45 12.73 -26.98
CA ASN A 270 -57.19 12.79 -27.74
C ASN A 270 -56.18 13.89 -27.40
N SER A 271 -54.93 13.40 -27.29
CA SER A 271 -53.62 14.07 -27.33
C SER A 271 -52.99 14.22 -25.94
N GLY A 272 -51.77 13.77 -25.64
CA GLY A 272 -50.71 13.19 -26.44
C GLY A 272 -49.49 12.99 -25.52
N VAL A 273 -48.68 12.01 -25.89
CA VAL A 273 -47.41 11.57 -25.30
C VAL A 273 -46.42 12.71 -25.04
N LEU A 274 -45.66 12.68 -23.92
CA LEU A 274 -44.26 13.13 -23.87
C LEU A 274 -43.42 12.36 -22.80
N PRO A 275 -42.08 12.21 -22.98
CA PRO A 275 -41.30 11.07 -22.50
C PRO A 275 -40.25 11.36 -21.40
N PHE A 276 -39.66 10.28 -20.87
CA PHE A 276 -38.51 10.20 -19.94
C PHE A 276 -37.24 10.94 -20.41
N PRO A 277 -36.42 11.48 -19.49
CA PRO A 277 -35.01 11.75 -19.76
C PRO A 277 -34.05 10.73 -19.11
N GLN A 278 -33.07 10.33 -19.93
CA GLN A 278 -31.93 9.46 -19.66
C GLN A 278 -30.80 10.15 -18.86
N LEU A 279 -30.01 9.33 -18.17
CA LEU A 279 -28.79 9.68 -17.45
C LEU A 279 -27.71 10.28 -18.37
N LYS A 280 -26.97 11.28 -17.87
CA LYS A 280 -25.69 11.73 -18.41
C LYS A 280 -24.56 11.40 -17.44
N SER A 281 -23.56 10.68 -17.95
CA SER A 281 -22.20 10.61 -17.43
C SER A 281 -21.36 11.77 -17.99
N HIS A 282 -20.45 12.30 -17.18
CA HIS A 282 -19.39 13.24 -17.54
C HIS A 282 -18.40 13.32 -16.37
N PRO A 283 -17.15 13.76 -16.61
CA PRO A 283 -16.05 13.08 -17.29
C PRO A 283 -15.06 12.47 -16.28
#